data_AF-Q16XJ1-F1
#
_entry.id   AF-Q16XJ1-F1
#
_cell.length_a   1.000
_cell.length_b   1.000
_cell.length_c   1.000
_cell.angle_alpha   90.00
_cell.angle_beta   90.00
_cell.angle_gamma   90.00
#
_symmetry.space_group_name_H-M   'P 1'
#
loop_
_entity.id
_entity.type
_entity.pdbx_description
1 polymer ?
#
loop_
_entity_poly.entity_id
_entity_poly.type
_entity_poly.pdbx_seq_one_letter_code
_entity_poly.pdbx_strand_id
1 'polypeptide(L)'
;MIRIGSLFVLAVALELVWGQCTVNLRTNLVSPEPVFFRTATQLWSPDGPSLFWNSGETTTISCQSGTLNGFGVSTASLTCQSGTSFTIGGTPVSSAALTCSQRITGEIQITSTSCGGGAGQLRNIGFLNPSSQLVTYIQSCYNVNTASVIYTRHIIPGRAINHAIQESYRPSFKVAGTASHVSPASSYTTASQATRLAVLLGSQAQADRFITTSSYMSRGHLSPDADGIFRSWQWATYFYVNVAPQWQVVNAGNWLTVEGAARNIAGRLQEDVLIFNGCHDVMTLPHVNGQQIPITLEAGGIQAPKWYWKIIKSPNTNSGIALITNNDPFRTSMPAGEMLCQDVCSTYGWGNANYGNFARGFTYCCTVAALMSAIPAIPSEAAVANVLRY
;
A
#
# COMPACT_ATOMS: atom_id res chain seq x y z
N MET A 1 -76.16 -5.74 25.28
CA MET A 1 -75.37 -5.08 24.21
C MET A 1 -74.24 -4.32 24.89
N ILE A 2 -73.09 -4.96 25.10
CA ILE A 2 -71.90 -4.89 24.23
C ILE A 2 -71.42 -3.44 24.09
N ARG A 3 -70.33 -3.06 24.77
CA ARG A 3 -68.99 -3.02 24.16
C ARG A 3 -67.91 -2.98 25.24
N ILE A 4 -67.03 -3.97 25.10
CA ILE A 4 -65.80 -4.23 25.85
C ILE A 4 -64.73 -3.25 25.36
N GLY A 5 -63.73 -3.04 26.22
CA GLY A 5 -62.74 -1.97 26.15
C GLY A 5 -61.80 -1.99 24.93
N SER A 6 -60.96 -0.98 24.91
CA SER A 6 -59.70 -0.98 24.17
C SER A 6 -58.75 -0.04 24.90
N LEU A 7 -58.01 -0.59 25.87
CA LEU A 7 -56.77 0.01 26.36
C LEU A 7 -55.78 -0.03 25.20
N PHE A 8 -55.42 1.13 24.66
CA PHE A 8 -54.27 1.24 23.77
C PHE A 8 -53.01 1.15 24.63
N VAL A 9 -52.41 -0.04 24.69
CA VAL A 9 -51.04 -0.23 25.16
C VAL A 9 -50.12 0.30 24.06
N LEU A 10 -49.54 1.47 24.29
CA LEU A 10 -48.44 1.99 23.48
C LEU A 10 -47.22 1.11 23.77
N ALA A 11 -46.99 0.09 22.94
CA ALA A 11 -45.75 -0.67 22.98
C ALA A 11 -44.62 0.24 22.46
N VAL A 12 -43.93 0.90 23.38
CA VAL A 12 -42.64 1.52 23.09
C VAL A 12 -41.67 0.38 22.78
N ALA A 13 -41.35 0.20 21.50
CA ALA A 13 -40.20 -0.59 21.10
C ALA A 13 -38.93 0.17 21.50
N LEU A 14 -38.55 0.06 22.78
CA LEU A 14 -37.19 0.31 23.21
C LEU A 14 -36.39 -0.89 22.71
N GLU A 15 -35.78 -0.78 21.53
CA GLU A 15 -34.68 -1.68 21.20
C GLU A 15 -33.53 -1.37 22.18
N LEU A 16 -33.49 -2.13 23.28
CA LEU A 16 -32.31 -2.22 24.12
C LEU A 16 -31.19 -2.82 23.25
N VAL A 17 -30.38 -1.97 22.61
CA VAL A 17 -29.07 -2.35 22.07
C VAL A 17 -28.11 -2.55 23.25
N TRP A 18 -28.32 -3.60 24.02
CA TRP A 18 -27.52 -3.91 25.20
C TRP A 18 -26.65 -5.11 24.89
N GLY A 19 -25.39 -4.84 24.53
CA GLY A 19 -24.34 -5.86 24.45
C GLY A 19 -23.37 -5.78 23.26
N GLN A 20 -23.56 -4.89 22.29
CA GLN A 20 -22.64 -4.78 21.16
C GLN A 20 -21.37 -4.01 21.52
N CYS A 21 -20.25 -4.34 20.88
CA CYS A 21 -18.99 -3.60 21.01
C CYS A 21 -18.66 -2.87 19.73
N THR A 22 -18.27 -1.61 19.86
CA THR A 22 -17.89 -0.73 18.75
C THR A 22 -16.57 -0.06 19.09
N VAL A 23 -15.56 -0.28 18.27
CA VAL A 23 -14.21 0.29 18.46
C VAL A 23 -13.89 1.18 17.27
N ASN A 24 -13.95 2.48 17.49
CA ASN A 24 -13.58 3.47 16.48
C ASN A 24 -12.06 3.43 16.23
N LEU A 25 -11.67 3.37 14.95
CA LEU A 25 -10.27 3.26 14.55
C LEU A 25 -9.41 4.39 15.11
N ARG A 26 -9.92 5.63 15.12
CA ARG A 26 -9.14 6.83 15.50
C ARG A 26 -9.18 7.13 16.99
N THR A 27 -10.31 6.87 17.66
CA THR A 27 -10.54 7.35 19.03
C THR A 27 -10.49 6.26 20.10
N ASN A 28 -10.51 4.98 19.72
CA ASN A 28 -10.57 3.87 20.70
C ASN A 28 -9.37 2.91 20.64
N LEU A 29 -8.42 3.14 19.74
CA LEU A 29 -7.20 2.35 19.62
C LEU A 29 -5.96 3.17 20.00
N VAL A 30 -5.24 2.68 21.00
CA VAL A 30 -3.98 3.27 21.48
C VAL A 30 -2.81 2.49 20.91
N SER A 31 -1.82 3.21 20.37
CA SER A 31 -0.60 2.58 19.86
C SER A 31 0.28 2.04 21.00
N PRO A 32 0.90 0.85 20.84
CA PRO A 32 0.80 -0.03 19.68
C PRO A 32 -0.41 -0.96 19.77
N GLU A 33 -1.44 -0.74 18.95
CA GLU A 33 -2.60 -1.63 18.91
C GLU A 33 -2.23 -3.00 18.28
N PRO A 34 -2.91 -4.09 18.67
CA PRO A 34 -2.71 -5.39 18.04
C PRO A 34 -3.27 -5.43 16.61
N VAL A 35 -2.92 -6.49 15.87
CA VAL A 35 -3.56 -6.79 14.58
C VAL A 35 -4.89 -7.49 14.84
N PHE A 36 -5.94 -7.00 14.19
CA PHE A 36 -7.28 -7.57 14.21
C PHE A 36 -7.50 -8.47 13.00
N PHE A 37 -7.95 -9.70 13.25
CA PHE A 37 -8.26 -10.68 12.22
C PHE A 37 -9.77 -10.92 12.18
N ARG A 38 -10.38 -10.88 11.00
CA ARG A 38 -11.81 -11.22 10.84
C ARG A 38 -12.01 -12.73 10.92
N THR A 39 -11.06 -13.46 10.34
CA THR A 39 -10.95 -14.92 10.39
C THR A 39 -9.47 -15.29 10.49
N ALA A 40 -9.13 -16.56 10.71
CA ALA A 40 -7.74 -17.00 10.76
C ALA A 40 -6.92 -16.63 9.50
N THR A 41 -7.57 -16.38 8.36
CA THR A 41 -6.92 -16.11 7.07
C THR A 41 -7.19 -14.71 6.52
N GLN A 42 -7.90 -13.85 7.27
CA GLN A 42 -8.34 -12.55 6.78
C GLN A 42 -8.10 -11.45 7.82
N LEU A 43 -7.41 -10.38 7.39
CA LEU A 43 -7.29 -9.15 8.18
C LEU A 43 -8.65 -8.44 8.25
N TRP A 44 -8.95 -7.81 9.39
CA TRP A 44 -10.25 -7.17 9.57
C TRP A 44 -10.22 -5.70 9.13
N SER A 45 -10.88 -5.40 8.01
CA SER A 45 -11.30 -4.03 7.67
C SER A 45 -12.77 -3.81 8.04
N PRO A 46 -13.14 -2.70 8.72
CA PRO A 46 -14.54 -2.39 9.02
C PRO A 46 -15.29 -1.78 7.83
N ASP A 47 -16.63 -1.81 7.93
CA ASP A 47 -17.53 -1.04 7.07
C ASP A 47 -17.77 0.36 7.66
N GLY A 48 -16.78 1.24 7.56
CA GLY A 48 -16.84 2.60 8.06
C GLY A 48 -15.78 2.90 9.13
N PRO A 49 -16.10 3.69 10.17
CA PRO A 49 -15.10 4.19 11.11
C PRO A 49 -14.73 3.25 12.26
N SER A 50 -15.44 2.12 12.40
CA SER A 50 -15.36 1.31 13.61
C SER A 50 -15.43 -0.19 13.32
N LEU A 51 -14.64 -0.97 14.05
CA LEU A 51 -14.82 -2.41 14.16
C LEU A 51 -16.05 -2.69 15.04
N PHE A 52 -16.84 -3.69 14.67
CA PHE A 52 -18.10 -4.02 15.32
C PHE A 52 -18.17 -5.50 15.70
N TRP A 53 -18.62 -5.76 16.93
CA TRP A 53 -18.87 -7.09 17.47
C TRP A 53 -20.28 -7.18 18.03
N ASN A 54 -20.94 -8.30 17.78
CA ASN A 54 -22.13 -8.69 18.50
C ASN A 54 -21.79 -9.04 19.96
N SER A 55 -22.80 -8.98 20.84
CA SER A 55 -22.64 -9.41 22.23
C SER A 55 -22.14 -10.84 22.32
N GLY A 56 -21.06 -11.07 23.06
CA GLY A 56 -20.43 -12.38 23.20
C GLY A 56 -19.64 -12.86 21.97
N GLU A 57 -19.60 -12.08 20.88
CA GLU A 57 -18.77 -12.40 19.72
C GLU A 57 -17.29 -12.41 20.12
N THR A 58 -16.55 -13.37 19.58
CA THR A 58 -15.14 -13.55 19.87
C THR A 58 -14.30 -13.27 18.64
N THR A 59 -13.13 -12.68 18.83
CA THR A 59 -12.17 -12.47 17.76
C THR A 59 -10.76 -12.60 18.28
N THR A 60 -9.86 -13.15 17.47
CA THR A 60 -8.46 -13.22 17.84
C THR A 60 -7.69 -11.97 17.41
N ILE A 61 -6.87 -11.49 18.34
CA ILE A 61 -5.90 -10.40 18.14
C ILE A 61 -4.47 -10.93 18.26
N SER A 62 -3.52 -10.30 17.57
CA SER A 62 -2.10 -10.70 17.59
C SER A 62 -1.18 -9.51 17.84
N CYS A 63 -0.24 -9.69 18.77
CA CYS A 63 0.93 -8.86 19.00
C CYS A 63 2.20 -9.41 18.30
N GLN A 64 2.05 -10.44 17.46
CA GLN A 64 3.14 -11.10 16.72
C GLN A 64 4.27 -11.58 17.61
N SER A 65 5.50 -11.09 17.41
CA SER A 65 6.68 -11.42 18.20
C SER A 65 6.70 -10.73 19.57
N GLY A 66 5.77 -9.79 19.82
CA GLY A 66 5.57 -9.14 21.11
C GLY A 66 4.51 -9.84 21.97
N THR A 67 4.12 -9.16 23.04
CA THR A 67 3.13 -9.61 24.01
C THR A 67 2.06 -8.54 24.21
N LEU A 68 0.83 -8.97 24.49
CA LEU A 68 -0.24 -8.10 24.94
C LEU A 68 0.05 -7.66 26.38
N ASN A 69 0.12 -6.35 26.60
CA ASN A 69 0.42 -5.76 27.90
C ASN A 69 -0.64 -6.19 28.92
N GLY A 70 -0.20 -6.63 30.11
CA GLY A 70 -1.07 -7.13 31.17
C GLY A 70 -1.43 -8.63 31.08
N PHE A 71 -1.18 -9.29 29.95
CA PHE A 71 -1.50 -10.71 29.76
C PHE A 71 -0.27 -11.59 29.47
N GLY A 72 0.81 -11.01 28.94
CA GLY A 72 2.06 -11.76 28.68
C GLY A 72 1.98 -12.78 27.54
N VAL A 73 0.90 -12.76 26.75
CA VAL A 73 0.67 -13.65 25.59
C VAL A 73 0.80 -12.87 24.28
N SER A 74 1.29 -13.51 23.22
CA SER A 74 1.37 -12.88 21.89
C SER A 74 0.03 -12.82 21.17
N THR A 75 -0.92 -13.67 21.54
CA THR A 75 -2.25 -13.75 20.93
C THR A 75 -3.31 -13.91 22.01
N ALA A 76 -4.48 -13.34 21.78
CA ALA A 76 -5.59 -13.41 22.73
C ALA A 76 -6.93 -13.48 22.00
N SER A 77 -7.89 -14.23 22.58
CA SER A 77 -9.28 -14.20 22.16
C SER A 77 -10.01 -13.11 22.93
N LEU A 78 -10.53 -12.14 22.19
CA LEU A 78 -11.26 -10.99 22.69
C LEU A 78 -12.76 -11.26 22.60
N THR A 79 -13.46 -11.33 23.72
CA THR A 79 -14.91 -11.54 23.78
C THR A 79 -15.63 -10.24 24.07
N CYS A 80 -16.57 -9.84 23.20
CA CYS A 80 -17.34 -8.61 23.38
C CYS A 80 -18.29 -8.69 24.59
N GLN A 81 -18.28 -7.63 25.42
CA GLN A 81 -19.28 -7.42 26.48
C GLN A 81 -20.28 -6.32 26.13
N SER A 82 -19.82 -5.07 25.99
CA SER A 82 -20.64 -3.93 25.55
C SER A 82 -19.77 -2.68 25.34
N GLY A 83 -20.20 -1.78 24.45
CA GLY A 83 -19.53 -0.52 24.18
C GLY A 83 -18.09 -0.71 23.71
N THR A 84 -17.12 -0.35 24.54
CA THR A 84 -15.68 -0.54 24.26
C THR A 84 -15.04 -1.57 25.17
N SER A 85 -15.84 -2.35 25.90
CA SER A 85 -15.42 -3.30 26.92
C SER A 85 -15.50 -4.74 26.42
N PHE A 86 -14.44 -5.49 26.71
CA PHE A 86 -14.24 -6.86 26.29
C PHE A 86 -13.75 -7.69 27.48
N THR A 87 -13.64 -9.00 27.28
CA THR A 87 -12.91 -9.89 28.19
C THR A 87 -11.87 -10.71 27.44
N ILE A 88 -10.79 -11.03 28.14
CA ILE A 88 -9.76 -11.98 27.71
C ILE A 88 -9.60 -12.99 28.85
N GLY A 89 -9.95 -14.26 28.61
CA GLY A 89 -9.93 -15.29 29.65
C GLY A 89 -10.78 -14.93 30.88
N GLY A 90 -11.89 -14.21 30.69
CA GLY A 90 -12.76 -13.72 31.77
C GLY A 90 -12.30 -12.42 32.45
N THR A 91 -11.08 -11.94 32.17
CA THR A 91 -10.58 -10.67 32.71
C THR A 91 -11.11 -9.49 31.87
N PRO A 92 -11.82 -8.51 32.45
CA PRO A 92 -12.30 -7.34 31.72
C PRO A 92 -11.17 -6.46 31.19
N VAL A 93 -11.31 -5.97 29.96
CA VAL A 93 -10.36 -5.08 29.30
C VAL A 93 -11.08 -4.09 28.39
N SER A 94 -10.68 -2.83 28.39
CA SER A 94 -11.20 -1.85 27.42
C SER A 94 -10.37 -1.87 26.14
N SER A 95 -10.97 -1.50 25.01
CA SER A 95 -10.27 -1.39 23.72
C SER A 95 -9.01 -0.51 23.79
N ALA A 96 -9.05 0.60 24.55
CA ALA A 96 -7.89 1.48 24.73
C ALA A 96 -6.73 0.81 25.48
N ALA A 97 -6.98 -0.24 26.26
CA ALA A 97 -5.95 -1.01 26.96
C ALA A 97 -5.37 -2.15 26.11
N LEU A 98 -5.95 -2.45 24.94
CA LEU A 98 -5.43 -3.44 24.00
C LEU A 98 -4.16 -2.89 23.33
N THR A 99 -3.04 -3.04 24.01
CA THR A 99 -1.74 -2.56 23.56
C THR A 99 -0.70 -3.67 23.60
N CYS A 100 0.12 -3.74 22.57
CA CYS A 100 1.26 -4.64 22.48
C CYS A 100 2.51 -3.99 23.08
N SER A 101 3.44 -4.82 23.55
CA SER A 101 4.73 -4.38 24.09
C SER A 101 5.66 -3.76 23.04
N GLN A 102 5.37 -3.93 21.74
CA GLN A 102 6.11 -3.33 20.65
C GLN A 102 5.22 -3.02 19.43
N ARG A 103 5.70 -2.13 18.56
CA ARG A 103 5.04 -1.77 17.30
C ARG A 103 5.08 -2.92 16.31
N ILE A 104 3.93 -3.22 15.71
CA ILE A 104 3.79 -4.28 14.71
C ILE A 104 4.04 -3.69 13.32
N THR A 105 5.17 -4.01 12.72
CA THR A 105 5.66 -3.39 11.47
C THR A 105 5.64 -4.37 10.29
N GLY A 106 4.80 -5.41 10.38
CA GLY A 106 4.65 -6.47 9.38
C GLY A 106 5.78 -7.51 9.38
N GLU A 107 5.45 -8.69 8.86
CA GLU A 107 6.37 -9.81 8.62
C GLU A 107 6.43 -10.10 7.13
N ILE A 108 7.47 -10.81 6.70
CA ILE A 108 7.67 -11.19 5.30
C ILE A 108 7.87 -12.70 5.16
N GLN A 109 7.17 -13.29 4.19
CA GLN A 109 7.37 -14.65 3.73
C GLN A 109 7.95 -14.62 2.31
N ILE A 110 9.12 -15.25 2.16
CA ILE A 110 9.76 -15.49 0.88
C ILE A 110 9.17 -16.77 0.28
N THR A 111 8.70 -16.72 -0.96
CA THR A 111 8.12 -17.88 -1.64
C THR A 111 8.93 -18.26 -2.88
N SER A 112 8.78 -19.51 -3.33
CA SER A 112 9.26 -19.97 -4.64
C SER A 112 8.26 -19.71 -5.77
N THR A 113 7.10 -19.10 -5.48
CA THR A 113 6.06 -18.83 -6.47
C THR A 113 6.55 -17.81 -7.48
N SER A 114 6.62 -18.22 -8.74
CA SER A 114 6.99 -17.38 -9.86
C SER A 114 5.93 -16.31 -10.15
N CYS A 115 6.36 -15.13 -10.60
CA CYS A 115 5.50 -14.02 -10.98
C CYS A 115 6.17 -13.18 -12.08
N GLY A 116 5.45 -12.19 -12.63
CA GLY A 116 6.01 -11.28 -13.63
C GLY A 116 6.49 -11.99 -14.90
N GLY A 117 5.74 -13.00 -15.35
CA GLY A 117 6.11 -13.81 -16.52
C GLY A 117 7.34 -14.70 -16.32
N GLY A 118 7.70 -15.04 -15.09
CA GLY A 118 8.90 -15.85 -14.79
C GLY A 118 10.09 -15.04 -14.30
N ALA A 119 10.06 -13.72 -14.41
CA ALA A 119 11.19 -12.85 -14.06
C ALA A 119 11.33 -12.61 -12.55
N GLY A 120 10.28 -12.87 -11.76
CA GLY A 120 10.26 -12.59 -10.33
C GLY A 120 9.75 -13.73 -9.48
N GLN A 121 9.91 -13.58 -8.17
CA GLN A 121 9.36 -14.45 -7.16
C GLN A 121 8.51 -13.63 -6.17
N LEU A 122 7.41 -14.22 -5.70
CA LEU A 122 6.54 -13.55 -4.74
C LEU A 122 7.21 -13.44 -3.36
N ARG A 123 7.01 -12.26 -2.76
CA ARG A 123 7.24 -11.93 -1.36
C ARG A 123 5.91 -11.51 -0.78
N ASN A 124 5.42 -12.24 0.22
CA ASN A 124 4.20 -11.89 0.91
C ASN A 124 4.57 -11.07 2.15
N ILE A 125 4.04 -9.86 2.27
CA ILE A 125 4.19 -9.01 3.44
C ILE A 125 2.85 -8.97 4.15
N GLY A 126 2.82 -9.13 5.47
CA GLY A 126 1.58 -9.13 6.21
C GLY A 126 1.76 -9.41 7.69
N PHE A 127 0.83 -10.16 8.28
CA PHE A 127 0.80 -10.37 9.72
C PHE A 127 0.61 -11.83 10.09
N LEU A 128 1.35 -12.29 11.10
CA LEU A 128 1.18 -13.64 11.62
C LEU A 128 -0.13 -13.75 12.40
N ASN A 129 -0.97 -14.69 11.97
CA ASN A 129 -2.17 -15.08 12.68
C ASN A 129 -1.78 -15.88 13.96
N PRO A 130 -2.77 -16.27 14.78
CA PRO A 130 -2.52 -17.00 16.02
C PRO A 130 -1.88 -18.38 15.85
N SER A 131 -1.99 -18.98 14.67
CA SER A 131 -1.35 -20.24 14.30
C SER A 131 0.02 -20.03 13.65
N SER A 132 0.61 -18.84 13.77
CA SER A 132 1.89 -18.44 13.18
C SER A 132 1.92 -18.54 11.64
N GLN A 133 0.77 -18.47 10.98
CA GLN A 133 0.68 -18.41 9.52
C GLN A 133 0.59 -16.95 9.06
N LEU A 134 1.27 -16.61 7.98
CA LEU A 134 1.24 -15.26 7.43
C LEU A 134 -0.09 -15.00 6.70
N VAL A 135 -0.86 -14.04 7.19
CA VAL A 135 -1.97 -13.44 6.46
C VAL A 135 -1.43 -12.28 5.64
N THR A 136 -1.50 -12.42 4.33
CA THR A 136 -0.88 -11.48 3.40
C THR A 136 -1.69 -10.19 3.29
N TYR A 137 -1.01 -9.06 3.45
CA TYR A 137 -1.54 -7.72 3.20
C TYR A 137 -1.08 -7.19 1.83
N ILE A 138 0.21 -7.34 1.53
CA ILE A 138 0.84 -6.92 0.27
C ILE A 138 1.54 -8.13 -0.34
N GLN A 139 1.28 -8.38 -1.61
CA GLN A 139 2.11 -9.29 -2.41
C GLN A 139 3.06 -8.44 -3.25
N SER A 140 4.36 -8.74 -3.18
CA SER A 140 5.37 -8.12 -4.02
C SER A 140 5.97 -9.16 -4.96
N CYS A 141 5.92 -8.89 -6.26
CA CYS A 141 6.67 -9.63 -7.26
C CYS A 141 8.06 -9.03 -7.40
N TYR A 142 9.07 -9.76 -6.93
CA TYR A 142 10.43 -9.24 -6.81
C TYR A 142 11.40 -9.99 -7.72
N ASN A 143 12.15 -9.26 -8.55
CA ASN A 143 13.25 -9.81 -9.33
C ASN A 143 14.52 -9.84 -8.47
N VAL A 144 14.93 -11.04 -8.07
CA VAL A 144 16.10 -11.23 -7.22
C VAL A 144 17.38 -10.81 -7.95
N ASN A 145 17.50 -11.12 -9.24
CA ASN A 145 18.72 -10.86 -10.02
C ASN A 145 19.02 -9.37 -10.14
N THR A 146 18.00 -8.57 -10.46
CA THR A 146 18.15 -7.11 -10.59
C THR A 146 17.90 -6.36 -9.28
N ALA A 147 17.56 -7.09 -8.21
CA ALA A 147 17.16 -6.55 -6.92
C ALA A 147 16.08 -5.46 -7.01
N SER A 148 15.07 -5.68 -7.85
CA SER A 148 14.05 -4.67 -8.19
C SER A 148 12.65 -5.25 -8.10
N VAL A 149 11.69 -4.42 -7.66
CA VAL A 149 10.28 -4.82 -7.64
C VAL A 149 9.69 -4.70 -9.04
N ILE A 150 8.98 -5.73 -9.50
CA ILE A 150 8.26 -5.74 -10.77
C ILE A 150 6.89 -5.07 -10.56
N TYR A 151 6.12 -5.59 -9.60
CA TYR A 151 4.85 -5.02 -9.17
C TYR A 151 4.52 -5.44 -7.74
N THR A 152 3.58 -4.74 -7.12
CA THR A 152 2.88 -5.15 -5.90
C THR A 152 1.39 -5.24 -6.14
N ARG A 153 0.72 -5.98 -5.27
CA ARG A 153 -0.73 -6.16 -5.22
C ARG A 153 -1.20 -5.98 -3.79
N HIS A 154 -2.19 -5.11 -3.58
CA HIS A 154 -2.87 -4.91 -2.29
C HIS A 154 -4.29 -4.39 -2.49
N ILE A 155 -5.06 -4.31 -1.40
CA ILE A 155 -6.43 -3.78 -1.40
C ILE A 155 -6.45 -2.45 -0.66
N ILE A 156 -7.15 -1.46 -1.21
CA ILE A 156 -7.57 -0.27 -0.46
C ILE A 156 -8.99 -0.52 0.03
N PRO A 157 -9.24 -0.54 1.35
CA PRO A 157 -10.58 -0.79 1.87
C PRO A 157 -11.46 0.47 1.76
N GLY A 158 -12.28 0.57 0.71
CA GLY A 158 -12.97 1.82 0.37
C GLY A 158 -13.96 2.32 1.42
N ARG A 159 -14.59 1.43 2.18
CA ARG A 159 -15.50 1.83 3.26
C ARG A 159 -14.77 2.38 4.49
N ALA A 160 -13.54 1.95 4.72
CA ALA A 160 -12.75 2.36 5.89
C ALA A 160 -11.72 3.46 5.57
N ILE A 161 -11.31 3.64 4.31
CA ILE A 161 -10.15 4.47 3.96
C ILE A 161 -10.29 5.94 4.40
N ASN A 162 -11.49 6.52 4.34
CA ASN A 162 -11.76 7.89 4.80
C ASN A 162 -11.69 8.02 6.33
N HIS A 163 -11.70 6.90 7.05
CA HIS A 163 -11.63 6.79 8.50
C HIS A 163 -10.29 6.22 9.00
N ALA A 164 -9.32 6.00 8.10
CA ALA A 164 -7.98 5.51 8.42
C ALA A 164 -7.36 6.28 9.59
N ILE A 165 -6.59 5.58 10.42
CA ILE A 165 -5.82 6.19 11.51
C ILE A 165 -4.84 7.21 10.93
N GLN A 166 -4.80 8.40 11.52
CA GLN A 166 -3.78 9.39 11.21
C GLN A 166 -2.53 9.10 12.06
N GLU A 167 -1.47 8.66 11.41
CA GLU A 167 -0.17 8.38 12.03
C GLU A 167 0.91 9.17 11.30
N SER A 168 1.86 9.69 12.07
CA SER A 168 3.00 10.45 11.55
C SER A 168 4.32 9.70 11.71
N TYR A 169 4.39 8.74 12.65
CA TYR A 169 5.55 7.88 12.84
C TYR A 169 5.75 6.96 11.64
N ARG A 170 6.96 7.00 11.07
CA ARG A 170 7.40 6.16 9.96
C ARG A 170 8.56 5.28 10.43
N PRO A 171 8.42 3.95 10.45
CA PRO A 171 9.52 3.07 10.86
C PRO A 171 10.64 3.05 9.81
N SER A 172 11.81 2.53 10.21
CA SER A 172 12.90 2.25 9.28
C SER A 172 12.52 1.13 8.31
N PHE A 173 13.03 1.21 7.07
CA PHE A 173 12.84 0.17 6.08
C PHE A 173 13.59 -1.11 6.42
N LYS A 174 12.94 -2.25 6.24
CA LYS A 174 13.49 -3.59 6.45
C LYS A 174 14.15 -4.13 5.19
N VAL A 175 15.34 -4.70 5.35
CA VAL A 175 16.09 -5.42 4.30
C VAL A 175 15.64 -6.86 4.10
N ALA A 176 14.81 -7.40 5.00
CA ALA A 176 14.30 -8.76 4.87
C ALA A 176 13.59 -8.96 3.52
N GLY A 177 13.91 -10.06 2.84
CA GLY A 177 13.36 -10.43 1.53
C GLY A 177 14.09 -9.88 0.31
N THR A 178 15.04 -8.94 0.48
CA THR A 178 15.84 -8.40 -0.63
C THR A 178 16.87 -9.42 -1.12
N ALA A 179 17.47 -9.17 -2.27
CA ALA A 179 18.58 -9.98 -2.76
C ALA A 179 19.81 -9.78 -1.88
N SER A 180 20.59 -10.84 -1.65
CA SER A 180 21.74 -10.82 -0.73
C SER A 180 22.96 -10.09 -1.29
N HIS A 181 23.01 -9.87 -2.60
CA HIS A 181 24.11 -9.18 -3.29
C HIS A 181 23.93 -7.66 -3.39
N VAL A 182 22.93 -7.10 -2.69
CA VAL A 182 22.67 -5.66 -2.64
C VAL A 182 22.52 -5.17 -1.20
N SER A 183 22.78 -3.88 -0.97
CA SER A 183 22.70 -3.25 0.35
C SER A 183 21.79 -2.01 0.32
N PRO A 184 20.47 -2.19 0.13
CA PRO A 184 19.56 -1.09 -0.16
C PRO A 184 19.50 -0.02 0.94
N ALA A 185 19.73 -0.38 2.21
CA ALA A 185 19.84 0.60 3.29
C ALA A 185 20.89 1.68 3.03
N SER A 186 22.01 1.30 2.42
CA SER A 186 23.10 2.20 2.03
C SER A 186 22.86 2.80 0.64
N SER A 187 22.41 2.00 -0.33
CA SER A 187 22.27 2.40 -1.74
C SER A 187 21.29 3.56 -1.95
N TYR A 188 20.27 3.68 -1.10
CA TYR A 188 19.32 4.80 -1.15
C TYR A 188 19.81 6.09 -0.48
N THR A 189 21.00 6.13 0.13
CA THR A 189 21.55 7.38 0.65
C THR A 189 21.99 8.30 -0.49
N THR A 190 21.84 9.60 -0.32
CA THR A 190 22.26 10.59 -1.33
C THR A 190 23.75 10.50 -1.64
N ALA A 191 24.58 10.23 -0.62
CA ALA A 191 26.02 10.03 -0.78
C ALA A 191 26.34 8.80 -1.66
N SER A 192 25.72 7.64 -1.41
CA SER A 192 25.91 6.46 -2.24
C SER A 192 25.41 6.68 -3.67
N GLN A 193 24.28 7.38 -3.85
CA GLN A 193 23.78 7.73 -5.18
C GLN A 193 24.75 8.65 -5.93
N ALA A 194 25.31 9.68 -5.29
CA ALA A 194 26.28 10.57 -5.91
C ALA A 194 27.51 9.81 -6.42
N THR A 195 28.09 8.96 -5.57
CA THR A 195 29.23 8.10 -5.95
C THR A 195 28.88 7.14 -7.09
N ARG A 196 27.71 6.50 -7.02
CA ARG A 196 27.28 5.55 -8.05
C ARG A 196 27.06 6.23 -9.39
N LEU A 197 26.39 7.40 -9.39
CA LEU A 197 26.16 8.16 -10.62
C LEU A 197 27.46 8.73 -11.18
N ALA A 198 28.43 9.10 -10.35
CA ALA A 198 29.74 9.55 -10.85
C ALA A 198 30.45 8.46 -11.66
N VAL A 199 30.36 7.21 -11.21
CA VAL A 199 30.88 6.04 -11.95
C VAL A 199 30.09 5.81 -13.24
N LEU A 200 28.76 5.83 -13.18
CA LEU A 200 27.91 5.56 -14.35
C LEU A 200 28.00 6.67 -15.41
N LEU A 201 28.14 7.93 -15.00
CA LEU A 201 28.06 9.10 -15.88
C LEU A 201 29.43 9.69 -16.23
N GLY A 202 30.51 9.11 -15.72
CA GLY A 202 31.89 9.40 -16.11
C GLY A 202 32.59 10.52 -15.34
N SER A 203 31.89 11.23 -14.45
CA SER A 203 32.50 12.20 -13.53
C SER A 203 31.57 12.60 -12.38
N GLN A 204 32.16 13.07 -11.27
CA GLN A 204 31.40 13.65 -10.16
C GLN A 204 30.61 14.90 -10.60
N ALA A 205 31.23 15.78 -11.40
CA ALA A 205 30.57 16.99 -11.91
C ALA A 205 29.32 16.68 -12.73
N GLN A 206 29.31 15.57 -13.49
CA GLN A 206 28.11 15.13 -14.22
C GLN A 206 27.04 14.56 -13.28
N ALA A 207 27.42 13.84 -12.23
CA ALA A 207 26.48 13.34 -11.22
C ALA A 207 25.82 14.46 -10.42
N ASP A 208 26.58 15.49 -10.04
CA ASP A 208 26.11 16.64 -9.25
C ASP A 208 25.05 17.48 -9.97
N ARG A 209 24.91 17.34 -11.29
CA ARG A 209 23.80 17.93 -12.06
C ARG A 209 22.45 17.31 -11.73
N PHE A 210 22.45 16.07 -11.25
CA PHE A 210 21.24 15.29 -10.96
C PHE A 210 21.04 15.05 -9.47
N ILE A 211 22.13 14.86 -8.71
CA ILE A 211 22.08 14.61 -7.27
C ILE A 211 22.38 15.89 -6.50
N THR A 212 21.40 16.35 -5.74
CA THR A 212 21.52 17.48 -4.82
C THR A 212 20.80 17.15 -3.50
N THR A 213 20.77 18.09 -2.56
CA THR A 213 19.99 17.93 -1.31
C THR A 213 18.48 17.84 -1.58
N SER A 214 17.99 18.34 -2.71
CA SER A 214 16.57 18.33 -3.09
C SER A 214 16.26 17.43 -4.29
N SER A 215 17.28 16.93 -4.99
CA SER A 215 17.16 16.02 -6.13
C SER A 215 17.90 14.72 -5.83
N TYR A 216 17.14 13.67 -5.54
CA TYR A 216 17.68 12.34 -5.27
C TYR A 216 16.59 11.30 -5.50
N MET A 217 16.96 10.03 -5.64
CA MET A 217 15.99 8.94 -5.69
C MET A 217 15.65 8.49 -4.27
N SER A 218 14.40 8.65 -3.92
CA SER A 218 13.78 8.19 -2.69
C SER A 218 13.31 6.74 -2.81
N ARG A 219 12.94 6.15 -1.67
CA ARG A 219 12.28 4.83 -1.58
C ARG A 219 10.81 4.99 -1.94
N GLY A 220 10.51 5.12 -3.24
CA GLY A 220 9.15 5.30 -3.74
C GLY A 220 8.33 4.03 -3.48
N HIS A 221 7.32 4.12 -2.62
CA HIS A 221 6.47 2.98 -2.28
C HIS A 221 5.62 2.55 -3.48
N LEU A 222 5.43 1.23 -3.62
CA LEU A 222 4.48 0.66 -4.59
C LEU A 222 3.14 0.39 -3.89
N SER A 223 3.15 -0.20 -2.70
CA SER A 223 1.98 -0.19 -1.81
C SER A 223 2.21 0.90 -0.77
N PRO A 224 1.60 2.09 -0.89
CA PRO A 224 1.95 3.24 -0.08
C PRO A 224 1.38 3.14 1.33
N ASP A 225 2.12 3.71 2.28
CA ASP A 225 1.78 3.84 3.69
C ASP A 225 0.32 4.32 3.88
N ALA A 226 -0.07 5.39 3.18
CA ALA A 226 -1.39 6.01 3.32
C ALA A 226 -2.59 5.15 2.85
N ASP A 227 -2.36 4.00 2.19
CA ASP A 227 -3.44 3.08 1.80
C ASP A 227 -3.86 2.17 2.98
N GLY A 228 -3.06 2.10 4.05
CA GLY A 228 -3.37 1.34 5.26
C GLY A 228 -4.30 2.07 6.23
N ILE A 229 -5.33 1.37 6.73
CA ILE A 229 -6.31 1.95 7.68
C ILE A 229 -5.89 1.87 9.15
N PHE A 230 -5.02 0.93 9.51
CA PHE A 230 -4.42 0.79 10.85
C PHE A 230 -2.94 1.18 10.81
N ARG A 231 -2.36 1.57 11.96
CA ARG A 231 -0.93 1.89 12.03
C ARG A 231 -0.07 0.70 11.60
N SER A 232 -0.44 -0.50 12.02
CA SER A 232 0.28 -1.73 11.63
C SER A 232 0.29 -1.96 10.11
N TRP A 233 -0.81 -1.63 9.41
CA TRP A 233 -0.90 -1.74 7.95
C TRP A 233 -0.05 -0.68 7.26
N GLN A 234 -0.04 0.54 7.77
CA GLN A 234 0.82 1.63 7.29
C GLN A 234 2.30 1.26 7.49
N TRP A 235 2.67 0.76 8.68
CA TRP A 235 4.04 0.37 9.00
C TRP A 235 4.52 -0.88 8.26
N ALA A 236 3.62 -1.75 7.83
CA ALA A 236 3.95 -2.94 7.02
C ALA A 236 4.43 -2.58 5.61
N THR A 237 4.29 -1.32 5.15
CA THR A 237 4.77 -0.92 3.81
C THR A 237 6.28 -0.72 3.73
N TYR A 238 6.98 -0.65 4.87
CA TYR A 238 8.39 -0.27 4.98
C TYR A 238 9.33 -1.47 4.77
N PHE A 239 9.18 -2.17 3.65
CA PHE A 239 10.12 -3.18 3.18
C PHE A 239 10.76 -2.72 1.87
N TYR A 240 12.06 -2.97 1.70
CA TYR A 240 12.74 -2.62 0.45
C TYR A 240 12.20 -3.39 -0.77
N VAL A 241 11.56 -4.54 -0.55
CA VAL A 241 10.81 -5.27 -1.59
C VAL A 241 9.45 -4.65 -1.93
N ASN A 242 9.07 -3.52 -1.34
CA ASN A 242 7.85 -2.75 -1.65
C ASN A 242 8.18 -1.34 -2.17
N VAL A 243 9.45 -1.08 -2.54
CA VAL A 243 9.88 0.22 -3.06
C VAL A 243 10.74 0.08 -4.30
N ALA A 244 10.77 1.13 -5.10
CA ALA A 244 11.74 1.30 -6.18
C ALA A 244 12.34 2.72 -6.15
N PRO A 245 13.49 2.96 -6.81
CA PRO A 245 14.11 4.28 -6.88
C PRO A 245 13.23 5.30 -7.62
N GLN A 246 12.68 6.26 -6.88
CA GLN A 246 11.83 7.30 -7.46
C GLN A 246 12.41 8.66 -7.16
N TRP A 247 12.61 9.50 -8.18
CA TRP A 247 13.03 10.87 -7.97
C TRP A 247 12.09 11.56 -6.96
N GLN A 248 12.66 12.16 -5.93
CA GLN A 248 11.90 12.69 -4.78
C GLN A 248 10.81 13.68 -5.23
N VAL A 249 11.10 14.50 -6.23
CA VAL A 249 10.16 15.48 -6.81
C VAL A 249 9.02 14.82 -7.61
N VAL A 250 9.24 13.62 -8.16
CA VAL A 250 8.21 12.80 -8.80
C VAL A 250 7.35 12.11 -7.75
N ASN A 251 8.00 11.49 -6.75
CA ASN A 251 7.34 10.81 -5.62
C ASN A 251 6.40 11.77 -4.86
N ALA A 252 6.92 12.92 -4.43
CA ALA A 252 6.15 13.96 -3.74
C ALA A 252 5.32 14.85 -4.68
N GLY A 253 5.40 14.61 -5.99
CA GLY A 253 4.73 15.39 -7.02
C GLY A 253 3.44 14.73 -7.50
N ASN A 254 3.41 14.38 -8.78
CA ASN A 254 2.24 13.78 -9.41
C ASN A 254 2.02 12.34 -8.95
N TRP A 255 3.06 11.62 -8.51
CA TRP A 255 2.86 10.27 -7.98
C TRP A 255 2.03 10.25 -6.70
N LEU A 256 2.30 11.16 -5.76
CA LEU A 256 1.44 11.38 -4.59
C LEU A 256 -0.01 11.72 -4.98
N THR A 257 -0.19 12.47 -6.08
CA THR A 257 -1.52 12.80 -6.60
C THR A 257 -2.25 11.56 -7.14
N VAL A 258 -1.53 10.67 -7.87
CA VAL A 258 -2.06 9.38 -8.34
C VAL A 258 -2.48 8.49 -7.17
N GLU A 259 -1.65 8.39 -6.12
CA GLU A 259 -1.99 7.62 -4.91
C GLU A 259 -3.21 8.21 -4.19
N GLY A 260 -3.29 9.54 -4.08
CA GLY A 260 -4.46 10.22 -3.54
C GLY A 260 -5.73 9.96 -4.35
N ALA A 261 -5.64 9.94 -5.69
CA ALA A 261 -6.77 9.64 -6.56
C ALA A 261 -7.28 8.20 -6.36
N ALA A 262 -6.38 7.22 -6.17
CA ALA A 262 -6.74 5.83 -5.87
C ALA A 262 -7.52 5.70 -4.55
N ARG A 263 -7.09 6.38 -3.49
CA ARG A 263 -7.84 6.40 -2.22
C ARG A 263 -9.18 7.10 -2.33
N ASN A 264 -9.23 8.22 -3.05
CA ASN A 264 -10.47 8.97 -3.27
C ASN A 264 -11.52 8.12 -4.01
N ILE A 265 -11.14 7.41 -5.08
CA ILE A 265 -12.11 6.58 -5.82
C ILE A 265 -12.61 5.42 -4.96
N ALA A 266 -11.72 4.76 -4.20
CA ALA A 266 -12.11 3.68 -3.27
C ALA A 266 -13.13 4.19 -2.24
N GLY A 267 -12.82 5.34 -1.63
CA GLY A 267 -13.69 6.02 -0.68
C GLY A 267 -15.04 6.43 -1.30
N ARG A 268 -15.04 6.93 -2.53
CA ARG A 268 -16.28 7.37 -3.19
C ARG A 268 -17.17 6.21 -3.62
N LEU A 269 -16.57 5.13 -4.11
CA LEU A 269 -17.30 3.92 -4.50
C LEU A 269 -17.79 3.12 -3.27
N GLN A 270 -17.24 3.39 -2.08
CA GLN A 270 -17.56 2.63 -0.86
C GLN A 270 -17.33 1.12 -1.06
N GLU A 271 -16.24 0.79 -1.75
CA GLU A 271 -15.89 -0.58 -2.08
C GLU A 271 -14.38 -0.80 -2.00
N ASP A 272 -14.01 -2.04 -1.70
CA ASP A 272 -12.62 -2.47 -1.76
C ASP A 272 -12.15 -2.47 -3.21
N VAL A 273 -11.13 -1.68 -3.51
CA VAL A 273 -10.49 -1.67 -4.83
C VAL A 273 -9.19 -2.45 -4.77
N LEU A 274 -8.96 -3.25 -5.81
CA LEU A 274 -7.72 -3.99 -5.98
C LEU A 274 -6.71 -3.12 -6.70
N ILE A 275 -5.54 -2.94 -6.09
CA ILE A 275 -4.45 -2.14 -6.62
C ILE A 275 -3.35 -3.05 -7.11
N PHE A 276 -2.89 -2.80 -8.34
CA PHE A 276 -1.60 -3.28 -8.81
C PHE A 276 -0.72 -2.07 -9.09
N ASN A 277 0.47 -2.04 -8.53
CA ASN A 277 1.41 -0.94 -8.74
C ASN A 277 2.77 -1.50 -9.11
N GLY A 278 3.43 -0.99 -10.13
CA GLY A 278 4.70 -1.54 -10.56
C GLY A 278 5.57 -0.60 -11.33
N CYS A 279 6.65 -1.20 -11.82
CA CYS A 279 7.74 -0.53 -12.50
C CYS A 279 7.90 -1.11 -13.91
N HIS A 280 8.35 -0.30 -14.86
CA HIS A 280 8.65 -0.75 -16.21
C HIS A 280 9.81 0.03 -16.83
N ASP A 281 10.65 -0.69 -17.58
CA ASP A 281 11.94 -0.24 -18.12
C ASP A 281 12.91 0.34 -17.10
N VAL A 282 14.13 0.65 -17.54
CA VAL A 282 15.16 1.32 -16.75
C VAL A 282 15.37 2.72 -17.30
N MET A 283 15.35 3.73 -16.43
CA MET A 283 15.59 5.11 -16.82
C MET A 283 17.07 5.32 -17.16
N THR A 284 17.35 6.28 -18.03
CA THR A 284 18.71 6.62 -18.45
C THR A 284 19.04 8.08 -18.13
N LEU A 285 20.30 8.35 -17.86
CA LEU A 285 20.84 9.72 -17.80
C LEU A 285 22.04 9.86 -18.75
N PRO A 286 22.34 11.06 -19.26
CA PRO A 286 23.47 11.29 -20.15
C PRO A 286 24.81 11.17 -19.41
N HIS A 287 25.70 10.33 -19.92
CA HIS A 287 27.13 10.34 -19.62
C HIS A 287 27.78 11.66 -20.11
N VAL A 288 28.99 11.98 -19.63
CA VAL A 288 29.74 13.19 -20.06
C VAL A 288 29.95 13.30 -21.58
N ASN A 289 29.90 12.18 -22.31
CA ASN A 289 30.00 12.15 -23.78
C ASN A 289 28.65 12.17 -24.52
N GLY A 290 27.54 12.33 -23.79
CA GLY A 290 26.18 12.37 -24.34
C GLY A 290 25.48 11.02 -24.48
N GLN A 291 26.17 9.89 -24.29
CA GLN A 291 25.55 8.56 -24.33
C GLN A 291 24.55 8.39 -23.19
N GLN A 292 23.37 7.82 -23.47
CA GLN A 292 22.38 7.49 -22.45
C GLN A 292 22.78 6.22 -21.68
N ILE A 293 22.89 6.32 -20.36
CA ILE A 293 23.31 5.22 -19.48
C ILE A 293 22.16 4.80 -18.56
N PRO A 294 21.78 3.51 -18.55
CA PRO A 294 20.80 2.98 -17.61
C PRO A 294 21.25 3.14 -16.15
N ILE A 295 20.32 3.55 -15.29
CA ILE A 295 20.64 3.89 -13.89
C ILE A 295 20.32 2.75 -12.94
N THR A 296 21.29 2.46 -12.06
CA THR A 296 21.13 1.57 -10.90
C THR A 296 21.69 2.24 -9.65
N LEU A 297 21.14 1.94 -8.48
CA LEU A 297 21.63 2.51 -7.22
C LEU A 297 22.92 1.87 -6.72
N GLU A 298 23.27 0.67 -7.20
CA GLU A 298 24.54 0.04 -6.94
C GLU A 298 24.98 -0.90 -8.08
N ALA A 299 26.21 -1.41 -8.02
CA ALA A 299 26.75 -2.30 -9.05
C ALA A 299 26.00 -3.64 -9.14
N GLY A 300 25.55 -4.16 -7.99
CA GLY A 300 24.78 -5.41 -7.91
C GLY A 300 23.33 -5.29 -8.40
N GLY A 301 22.82 -4.08 -8.65
CA GLY A 301 21.46 -3.86 -9.14
C GLY A 301 20.75 -2.69 -8.47
N ILE A 302 19.46 -2.90 -8.18
CA ILE A 302 18.47 -1.87 -7.82
C ILE A 302 18.31 -0.89 -8.98
N GLN A 303 17.57 -1.31 -10.00
CA GLN A 303 17.33 -0.53 -11.20
C GLN A 303 16.39 0.64 -10.89
N ALA A 304 16.74 1.82 -11.38
CA ALA A 304 15.85 2.97 -11.34
C ALA A 304 14.84 2.86 -12.51
N PRO A 305 13.54 2.67 -12.23
CA PRO A 305 12.57 2.46 -13.29
C PRO A 305 12.36 3.71 -14.13
N LYS A 306 12.07 3.55 -15.43
CA LYS A 306 11.63 4.65 -16.32
C LYS A 306 10.19 5.04 -16.04
N TRP A 307 9.35 4.04 -15.77
CA TRP A 307 7.92 4.20 -15.58
C TRP A 307 7.48 3.60 -14.25
N TYR A 308 6.70 4.37 -13.50
CA TYR A 308 5.80 3.84 -12.49
C TYR A 308 4.41 3.73 -13.09
N TRP A 309 3.67 2.67 -12.76
CA TRP A 309 2.30 2.49 -13.20
C TRP A 309 1.43 1.97 -12.06
N LYS A 310 0.18 2.42 -11.97
CA LYS A 310 -0.80 1.97 -10.98
C LYS A 310 -2.11 1.64 -11.66
N ILE A 311 -2.53 0.38 -11.60
CA ILE A 311 -3.85 -0.08 -11.99
C ILE A 311 -4.75 -0.03 -10.76
N ILE A 312 -5.90 0.64 -10.92
CA ILE A 312 -6.97 0.68 -9.93
C ILE A 312 -8.13 -0.13 -10.51
N LYS A 313 -8.47 -1.24 -9.87
CA LYS A 313 -9.52 -2.15 -10.31
C LYS A 313 -10.66 -2.18 -9.30
N SER A 314 -11.88 -1.92 -9.78
CA SER A 314 -13.14 -2.22 -9.10
C SER A 314 -13.54 -3.66 -9.40
N PRO A 315 -13.51 -4.58 -8.42
CA PRO A 315 -13.95 -5.95 -8.65
C PRO A 315 -15.46 -6.02 -8.94
N ASN A 316 -16.26 -5.18 -8.28
CA ASN A 316 -17.73 -5.20 -8.38
C ASN A 316 -18.24 -4.86 -9.78
N THR A 317 -17.63 -3.88 -10.43
CA THR A 317 -18.02 -3.45 -11.79
C THR A 317 -17.15 -4.04 -12.88
N ASN A 318 -16.15 -4.86 -12.50
CA ASN A 318 -15.09 -5.34 -13.36
C ASN A 318 -14.51 -4.23 -14.25
N SER A 319 -14.26 -3.08 -13.64
CA SER A 319 -13.74 -1.89 -14.31
C SER A 319 -12.38 -1.48 -13.75
N GLY A 320 -11.54 -0.88 -14.57
CA GLY A 320 -10.24 -0.40 -14.11
C GLY A 320 -9.64 0.67 -15.00
N ILE A 321 -8.67 1.38 -14.44
CA ILE A 321 -7.86 2.39 -15.13
C ILE A 321 -6.40 2.17 -14.74
N ALA A 322 -5.47 2.51 -15.62
CA ALA A 322 -4.06 2.60 -15.25
C ALA A 322 -3.57 4.04 -15.33
N LEU A 323 -2.84 4.49 -14.31
CA LEU A 323 -2.12 5.78 -14.30
C LEU A 323 -0.63 5.51 -14.37
N ILE A 324 0.08 6.21 -15.24
CA ILE A 324 1.49 5.98 -15.57
C ILE A 324 2.23 7.27 -15.33
N THR A 325 3.36 7.23 -14.63
CA THR A 325 4.22 8.39 -14.36
C THR A 325 5.64 8.13 -14.80
N ASN A 326 6.20 9.05 -15.59
CA ASN A 326 7.60 9.03 -15.98
C ASN A 326 8.46 9.46 -14.80
N ASN A 327 9.41 8.61 -14.44
CA ASN A 327 10.36 8.85 -13.36
C ASN A 327 11.59 9.61 -13.87
N ASP A 328 11.37 10.75 -14.52
CA ASP A 328 12.43 11.60 -15.05
C ASP A 328 12.01 13.07 -14.99
N PRO A 329 12.36 13.77 -13.89
CA PRO A 329 11.98 15.16 -13.71
C PRO A 329 12.79 16.14 -14.58
N PHE A 330 13.78 15.66 -15.33
CA PHE A 330 14.68 16.49 -16.13
C PHE A 330 14.22 16.63 -17.59
N ARG A 331 13.22 15.84 -18.00
CA ARG A 331 12.62 15.95 -19.34
C ARG A 331 11.76 17.19 -19.46
N THR A 332 11.55 17.60 -20.70
CA THR A 332 10.65 18.72 -21.06
C THR A 332 9.61 18.31 -22.11
N SER A 333 9.70 17.09 -22.63
CA SER A 333 8.78 16.55 -23.63
C SER A 333 8.70 15.02 -23.55
N MET A 334 7.56 14.48 -24.01
CA MET A 334 7.30 13.06 -24.16
C MET A 334 6.79 12.80 -25.58
N PRO A 335 7.63 12.24 -26.48
CA PRO A 335 7.18 11.82 -27.79
C PRO A 335 6.10 10.75 -27.69
N ALA A 336 5.07 10.81 -28.55
CA ALA A 336 3.97 9.85 -28.53
C ALA A 336 4.44 8.39 -28.70
N GLY A 337 5.50 8.15 -29.47
CA GLY A 337 6.08 6.81 -29.65
C GLY A 337 6.82 6.25 -28.43
N GLU A 338 7.09 7.06 -27.40
CA GLU A 338 7.63 6.58 -26.12
C GLU A 338 6.54 6.27 -25.08
N MET A 339 5.30 6.73 -25.30
CA MET A 339 4.20 6.45 -24.40
C MET A 339 3.78 4.98 -24.52
N LEU A 340 3.42 4.37 -23.38
CA LEU A 340 3.03 2.97 -23.32
C LEU A 340 1.63 2.72 -23.89
N CYS A 341 0.85 3.77 -24.07
CA CYS A 341 -0.49 3.74 -24.66
C CYS A 341 -0.93 5.16 -25.06
N GLN A 342 -2.10 5.25 -25.70
CA GLN A 342 -2.81 6.51 -25.85
C GLN A 342 -3.33 7.03 -24.51
N ASP A 343 -3.13 8.32 -24.22
CA ASP A 343 -3.67 8.95 -23.02
C ASP A 343 -5.21 9.04 -23.08
N VAL A 344 -5.85 8.50 -22.04
CA VAL A 344 -7.30 8.50 -21.85
C VAL A 344 -7.76 9.22 -20.58
N CYS A 345 -6.89 9.96 -19.88
CA CYS A 345 -7.23 10.58 -18.59
C CYS A 345 -8.49 11.45 -18.69
N SER A 346 -8.52 12.41 -19.62
CA SER A 346 -9.64 13.34 -19.79
C SER A 346 -10.94 12.62 -20.16
N THR A 347 -10.86 11.58 -21.00
CA THR A 347 -12.01 10.79 -21.47
C THR A 347 -12.76 10.12 -20.32
N TYR A 348 -12.04 9.69 -19.29
CA TYR A 348 -12.60 8.96 -18.15
C TYR A 348 -12.59 9.76 -16.84
N GLY A 349 -12.29 11.06 -16.89
CA GLY A 349 -12.35 11.96 -15.72
C GLY A 349 -11.13 11.91 -14.80
N TRP A 350 -10.07 11.19 -15.17
CA TRP A 350 -8.84 11.04 -14.38
C TRP A 350 -7.81 12.15 -14.64
N GLY A 351 -8.16 13.18 -15.42
CA GLY A 351 -7.26 14.28 -15.73
C GLY A 351 -6.90 15.12 -14.50
N ASN A 352 -5.66 15.60 -14.47
CA ASN A 352 -5.19 16.58 -13.49
C ASN A 352 -4.33 17.63 -14.18
N ALA A 353 -4.51 18.91 -13.83
CA ALA A 353 -3.80 20.02 -14.45
C ALA A 353 -2.26 19.92 -14.34
N ASN A 354 -1.75 19.23 -13.31
CA ASN A 354 -0.31 19.07 -13.10
C ASN A 354 0.31 17.88 -13.86
N TYR A 355 -0.49 16.98 -14.44
CA TYR A 355 0.02 15.75 -15.07
C TYR A 355 0.97 16.02 -16.25
N GLY A 356 0.86 17.15 -16.94
CA GLY A 356 1.82 17.57 -17.96
C GLY A 356 3.16 18.11 -17.42
N ASN A 357 3.31 18.32 -16.10
CA ASN A 357 4.50 18.92 -15.51
C ASN A 357 5.58 17.86 -15.22
N PHE A 358 6.60 17.81 -16.09
CA PHE A 358 7.72 16.88 -15.95
C PHE A 358 8.49 17.03 -14.65
N ALA A 359 8.69 18.25 -14.13
CA ALA A 359 9.42 18.47 -12.87
C ALA A 359 8.69 17.84 -11.65
N ARG A 360 7.42 17.46 -11.81
CA ARG A 360 6.60 16.73 -10.83
C ARG A 360 6.36 15.27 -11.22
N GLY A 361 6.93 14.82 -12.32
CA GLY A 361 6.68 13.53 -12.97
C GLY A 361 5.56 13.62 -14.00
N PHE A 362 5.87 13.54 -15.29
CA PHE A 362 4.85 13.52 -16.34
C PHE A 362 3.95 12.29 -16.18
N THR A 363 2.64 12.51 -16.13
CA THR A 363 1.63 11.48 -15.84
C THR A 363 0.56 11.44 -16.91
N TYR A 364 0.05 10.25 -17.23
CA TYR A 364 -1.07 10.04 -18.15
C TYR A 364 -1.78 8.73 -17.81
N CYS A 365 -2.88 8.43 -18.52
CA CYS A 365 -3.72 7.27 -18.21
C CYS A 365 -3.82 6.32 -19.40
N CYS A 366 -3.80 5.02 -19.14
CA CYS A 366 -4.12 3.97 -20.10
C CYS A 366 -5.42 3.26 -19.72
N THR A 367 -6.08 2.67 -20.72
CA THR A 367 -6.91 1.51 -20.44
C THR A 367 -6.02 0.37 -19.92
N VAL A 368 -6.55 -0.47 -19.03
CA VAL A 368 -5.77 -1.57 -18.46
C VAL A 368 -5.29 -2.54 -19.55
N ALA A 369 -6.14 -2.84 -20.53
CA ALA A 369 -5.78 -3.71 -21.65
C ALA A 369 -4.60 -3.17 -22.47
N ALA A 370 -4.57 -1.87 -22.77
CA ALA A 370 -3.45 -1.27 -23.50
C ALA A 370 -2.15 -1.34 -22.69
N LEU A 371 -2.19 -1.04 -21.39
CA LEU A 371 -1.00 -1.15 -20.54
C LEU A 371 -0.51 -2.59 -20.43
N MET A 372 -1.40 -3.57 -20.27
CA MET A 372 -1.04 -5.00 -20.24
C MET A 372 -0.40 -5.47 -21.55
N SER A 373 -0.85 -4.93 -22.69
CA SER A 373 -0.21 -5.21 -23.98
C SER A 373 1.22 -4.65 -24.05
N ALA A 374 1.47 -3.50 -23.43
CA ALA A 374 2.81 -2.91 -23.36
C ALA A 374 3.71 -3.59 -22.31
N ILE A 375 3.12 -4.11 -21.22
CA ILE A 375 3.84 -4.70 -20.09
C ILE A 375 3.30 -6.12 -19.82
N PRO A 376 3.85 -7.16 -20.47
CA PRO A 376 3.42 -8.54 -20.28
C PRO A 376 3.63 -9.10 -18.86
N ALA A 377 4.45 -8.43 -18.04
CA ALA A 377 4.69 -8.82 -16.65
C ALA A 377 3.51 -8.50 -15.70
N ILE A 378 2.53 -7.70 -16.13
CA ILE A 378 1.33 -7.41 -15.34
C ILE A 378 0.51 -8.71 -15.18
N PRO A 379 0.09 -9.07 -13.96
CA PRO A 379 -0.65 -10.30 -13.74
C PRO A 379 -2.03 -10.26 -14.42
N SER A 380 -2.49 -11.40 -14.92
CA SER A 380 -3.80 -11.54 -15.57
C SER A 380 -4.97 -11.14 -14.67
N GLU A 381 -4.80 -11.23 -13.35
CA GLU A 381 -5.77 -10.76 -12.36
C GLU A 381 -6.08 -9.25 -12.48
N ALA A 382 -5.16 -8.45 -13.02
CA ALA A 382 -5.39 -7.02 -13.24
C ALA A 382 -6.37 -6.74 -14.38
N ALA A 383 -6.64 -7.71 -15.26
CA ALA A 383 -7.53 -7.54 -16.40
C ALA A 383 -8.95 -7.16 -15.97
N VAL A 384 -9.58 -6.32 -16.78
CA VAL A 384 -10.93 -5.77 -16.57
C VAL A 384 -11.67 -5.70 -17.90
N ALA A 385 -12.99 -5.77 -17.86
CA ALA A 385 -13.83 -5.64 -19.05
C ALA A 385 -14.16 -4.17 -19.37
N ASN A 386 -14.22 -3.32 -18.34
CA ASN A 386 -14.68 -1.95 -18.43
C ASN A 386 -13.57 -0.96 -18.02
N VAL A 387 -13.68 0.29 -18.47
CA VAL A 387 -12.79 1.36 -18.00
C VAL A 387 -13.42 2.05 -16.79
N LEU A 388 -12.67 2.18 -15.70
CA LEU A 388 -13.12 2.85 -14.48
C LEU A 388 -13.15 4.37 -14.69
N ARG A 389 -14.32 4.98 -14.52
CA ARG A 389 -14.49 6.44 -14.54
C ARG A 389 -14.17 7.03 -13.16
N TYR A 390 -13.47 8.17 -13.15
CA TYR A 390 -13.00 8.81 -11.91
C TYR A 390 -14.12 9.32 -11.05
#